data_AF-A0A0D0K004-F1
#
_entry.id   AF-A0A0D0K004-F1
#
_cell.length_a   1.000
_cell.length_b   1.000
_cell.length_c   1.000
_cell.angle_alpha   90.00
_cell.angle_beta   90.00
_cell.angle_gamma   90.00
#
_symmetry.space_group_name_H-M   'P 1'
#
loop_
_entity.id
_entity.type
_entity.pdbx_description
1 polymer ?
#
loop_
_entity_poly.entity_id
_entity_poly.type
_entity_poly.pdbx_seq_one_letter_code
_entity_poly.pdbx_strand_id
1 'polypeptide(L)'
;MRGIFKDYVDGVSPAAIAQKLNDLQIPGARTKYWRDTTIRGSVTDGTGILNNSLYVGKVFWNKQKFRKDPTTKRRTSRATDRDEWEFMDKPELGIVSDELWERAKQRQAESREEFDRHSTNRLNATHRPEYLLSRMLQCAECGGPYAISGKDRYSCTNRKKRLPIDELGGECCSNSKTITHQELEERVLNCIPVAFYSIDIFDRIAHKIIAHEVTKLKSVPSRKDQIATELAKIKSTQAGLMQQIQDRHAESRPRLAILDDQLDGLEVTREQLALELAATERRNCDGEASVQS
;
A
#
# COMPACT_ATOMS: atom_id res chain seq x y z
N MET A 1 -4.54 22.14 24.90
CA MET A 1 -5.22 22.22 23.59
C MET A 1 -5.24 23.64 23.02
N ARG A 2 -5.89 24.62 23.66
CA ARG A 2 -5.91 26.03 23.19
C ARG A 2 -4.52 26.59 22.85
N GLY A 3 -3.52 26.37 23.71
CA GLY A 3 -2.14 26.79 23.45
C GLY A 3 -1.50 26.16 22.21
N ILE A 4 -1.81 24.89 21.90
CA ILE A 4 -1.30 24.20 20.69
C ILE A 4 -1.88 24.85 19.43
N PHE A 5 -3.18 25.18 19.44
CA PHE A 5 -3.82 25.88 18.33
C PHE A 5 -3.26 27.29 18.16
N LYS A 6 -3.06 28.02 19.26
CA LYS A 6 -2.46 29.36 19.22
C LYS A 6 -1.03 29.32 18.67
N ASP A 7 -0.16 28.49 19.24
CA ASP A 7 1.22 28.33 18.76
C ASP A 7 1.24 27.95 17.27
N TYR A 8 0.32 27.08 16.83
CA TYR A 8 0.21 26.72 15.42
C TYR A 8 -0.33 27.86 14.56
N VAL A 9 -1.29 28.67 15.01
CA VAL A 9 -1.75 29.81 14.22
C VAL A 9 -0.67 30.90 14.15
N ASP A 10 0.14 31.04 15.21
CA ASP A 10 1.24 32.01 15.32
C ASP A 10 2.51 31.59 14.54
N GLY A 11 2.46 30.52 13.75
CA GLY A 11 3.56 30.14 12.85
C GLY A 11 4.45 29.00 13.37
N VAL A 12 4.28 28.53 14.59
CA VAL A 12 5.11 27.44 15.14
C VAL A 12 4.76 26.11 14.44
N SER A 13 5.77 25.34 14.03
CA SER A 13 5.54 24.06 13.34
C SER A 13 5.07 22.97 14.31
N PRO A 14 4.31 21.96 13.87
CA PRO A 14 3.88 20.86 14.75
C PRO A 14 5.04 20.11 15.42
N ALA A 15 6.19 20.01 14.75
CA ALA A 15 7.39 19.42 15.33
C ALA A 15 7.97 20.28 16.46
N ALA A 16 8.06 21.60 16.27
CA ALA A 16 8.53 22.53 17.29
C ALA A 16 7.56 22.60 18.48
N ILE A 17 6.24 22.56 18.25
CA ILE A 17 5.25 22.49 19.34
C ILE A 17 5.43 21.20 20.13
N ALA A 18 5.58 20.05 19.47
CA ALA A 18 5.82 18.78 20.16
C ALA A 18 7.09 18.82 21.01
N GLN A 19 8.18 19.39 20.48
CA GLN A 19 9.43 19.55 21.21
C GLN A 19 9.23 20.47 22.42
N LYS A 20 8.63 21.65 22.25
CA LYS A 20 8.32 22.58 23.34
C LYS A 20 7.52 21.91 24.46
N LEU A 21 6.52 21.11 24.13
CA LEU A 21 5.71 20.39 25.13
C LEU A 21 6.52 19.31 25.86
N ASN A 22 7.42 18.62 25.16
CA ASN A 22 8.33 17.65 25.77
C ASN A 22 9.36 18.33 26.68
N ASP A 23 9.93 19.46 26.25
CA ASP A 23 10.88 20.24 27.04
C ASP A 23 10.24 20.74 28.35
N LEU A 24 8.95 21.11 28.29
CA LEU A 24 8.12 21.46 29.45
C LEU A 24 7.66 20.25 30.29
N GLN A 25 8.06 19.03 29.94
CA GLN A 25 7.68 17.78 30.61
C GLN A 25 6.16 17.57 30.72
N ILE A 26 5.39 18.10 29.75
CA ILE A 26 3.94 17.90 29.71
C ILE A 26 3.68 16.50 29.12
N PRO A 27 3.01 15.59 29.85
CA PRO A 27 2.75 14.24 29.35
C PRO A 27 1.87 14.29 28.09
N GLY A 28 2.22 13.47 27.09
CA GLY A 28 1.44 13.33 25.87
C GLY A 28 0.11 12.60 26.11
N ALA A 29 -0.89 12.88 25.27
CA ALA A 29 -2.26 12.40 25.47
C ALA A 29 -2.43 10.86 25.33
N ARG A 30 -1.64 10.20 24.48
CA ARG A 30 -1.68 8.74 24.24
C ARG A 30 -0.34 8.05 24.46
N THR A 31 0.74 8.80 24.32
CA THR A 31 2.12 8.36 24.49
C THR A 31 2.76 9.28 25.51
N LYS A 32 3.73 8.79 26.30
CA LYS A 32 4.45 9.58 27.30
C LYS A 32 4.98 10.91 26.72
N TYR A 33 5.53 10.86 25.51
CA TYR A 33 6.07 12.02 24.80
C TYR A 33 5.18 12.48 23.64
N TRP A 34 5.17 13.79 23.41
CA TRP A 34 4.56 14.45 22.25
C TRP A 34 5.31 14.12 20.97
N ARG A 35 4.55 13.87 19.90
CA ARG A 35 5.06 13.64 18.54
C ARG A 35 4.40 14.61 17.57
N ASP A 36 5.15 15.01 16.55
CA ASP A 36 4.67 15.88 15.46
C ASP A 36 3.40 15.30 14.79
N THR A 37 3.38 13.99 14.61
CA THR A 37 2.25 13.25 14.02
C THR A 37 1.00 13.29 14.88
N THR A 38 1.13 13.39 16.21
CA THR A 38 -0.01 13.49 17.12
C THR A 38 -0.68 14.86 17.01
N ILE A 39 0.12 15.90 16.78
CA ILE A 39 -0.38 17.28 16.63
C ILE A 39 -0.97 17.47 15.23
N ARG A 40 -0.18 17.21 14.20
CA ARG A 40 -0.56 17.42 12.79
C ARG A 40 -1.64 16.46 12.32
N GLY A 41 -1.48 15.17 12.63
CA GLY A 41 -2.35 14.07 12.20
C GLY A 41 -2.66 14.03 10.69
N SER A 42 -3.82 13.47 10.35
CA SER A 42 -4.34 13.37 8.98
C SER A 42 -5.56 14.27 8.83
N VAL A 43 -5.49 15.21 7.89
CA VAL A 43 -6.61 16.12 7.55
C VAL A 43 -7.76 15.34 6.93
N THR A 44 -7.46 14.37 6.06
CA THR A 44 -8.48 13.55 5.38
C THR A 44 -9.24 12.68 6.37
N ASP A 45 -8.53 12.07 7.32
CA ASP A 45 -9.13 11.16 8.31
C ASP A 45 -9.68 11.91 9.52
N GLY A 46 -9.43 13.22 9.63
CA GLY A 46 -9.79 14.03 10.79
C GLY A 46 -9.09 13.60 12.08
N THR A 47 -7.86 13.05 11.97
CA THR A 47 -7.09 12.56 13.11
C THR A 47 -6.03 13.57 13.54
N GLY A 48 -5.58 13.48 14.79
CA GLY A 48 -4.62 14.42 15.39
C GLY A 48 -5.29 15.65 15.99
N ILE A 49 -4.54 16.41 16.78
CA ILE A 49 -5.09 17.50 17.58
C ILE A 49 -5.66 18.62 16.71
N LEU A 50 -4.96 19.00 15.64
CA LEU A 50 -5.41 20.07 14.76
C LEU A 50 -6.64 19.70 13.91
N ASN A 51 -7.05 18.44 13.87
CA ASN A 51 -8.15 17.96 13.03
C ASN A 51 -9.33 17.37 13.80
N ASN A 52 -9.26 17.34 15.13
CA ASN A 52 -10.35 16.83 15.95
C ASN A 52 -11.47 17.87 16.10
N SER A 53 -12.55 17.70 15.35
CA SER A 53 -13.73 18.57 15.33
C SER A 53 -14.45 18.67 16.67
N LEU A 54 -14.27 17.70 17.58
CA LEU A 54 -14.84 17.76 18.92
C LEU A 54 -14.37 19.00 19.68
N TYR A 55 -13.18 19.53 19.36
CA TYR A 55 -12.65 20.73 20.01
C TYR A 55 -13.42 22.01 19.68
N VAL A 56 -14.20 22.02 18.59
CA VAL A 56 -15.15 23.10 18.26
C VAL A 56 -16.61 22.67 18.50
N GLY A 57 -16.82 21.61 19.27
CA GLY A 57 -18.17 21.12 19.57
C GLY A 57 -18.86 20.42 18.40
N LYS A 58 -18.14 20.01 17.36
CA LYS A 58 -18.73 19.36 16.17
C LYS A 58 -18.48 17.86 16.20
N VAL A 59 -19.55 17.06 16.30
CA VAL A 59 -19.48 15.60 16.27
C VAL A 59 -19.86 15.10 14.89
N PHE A 60 -19.00 14.27 14.31
CA PHE A 60 -19.24 13.59 13.04
C PHE A 60 -19.32 12.09 13.28
N TRP A 61 -20.44 11.49 12.89
CA TRP A 61 -20.68 10.05 12.93
C TRP A 61 -20.55 9.43 11.53
N ASN A 62 -20.48 8.09 11.49
CA ASN A 62 -20.45 7.33 10.24
C ASN A 62 -19.26 7.63 9.29
N LYS A 63 -18.09 8.04 9.81
CA LYS A 63 -16.91 8.35 8.96
C LYS A 63 -16.31 7.14 8.23
N GLN A 64 -16.44 5.95 8.81
CA GLN A 64 -15.82 4.73 8.29
C GLN A 64 -16.77 3.55 8.43
N LYS A 65 -16.90 2.78 7.35
CA LYS A 65 -17.61 1.50 7.33
C LYS A 65 -16.59 0.38 7.34
N PHE A 66 -16.81 -0.59 8.21
CA PHE A 66 -15.97 -1.78 8.23
C PHE A 66 -16.63 -2.91 7.46
N ARG A 67 -15.97 -3.39 6.42
CA ARG A 67 -16.42 -4.55 5.65
C ARG A 67 -15.48 -5.71 5.90
N LYS A 68 -16.04 -6.87 6.23
CA LYS A 68 -15.29 -8.11 6.30
C LYS A 68 -15.09 -8.63 4.88
N ASP A 69 -13.85 -8.86 4.51
CA ASP A 69 -13.51 -9.51 3.26
C ASP A 69 -13.97 -10.98 3.32
N PRO A 70 -14.82 -11.43 2.37
CA PRO A 70 -15.36 -12.78 2.38
C PRO A 70 -14.28 -13.86 2.18
N THR A 71 -13.18 -13.54 1.49
CA THR A 71 -12.13 -14.49 1.14
C THR A 71 -11.04 -14.51 2.21
N THR A 72 -10.56 -13.34 2.64
CA THR A 72 -9.47 -13.27 3.63
C THR A 72 -9.97 -13.30 5.08
N LYS A 73 -11.29 -13.17 5.31
CA LYS A 73 -11.95 -12.98 6.62
C LYS A 73 -11.43 -11.77 7.41
N ARG A 74 -10.58 -10.92 6.81
CA ARG A 74 -10.01 -9.73 7.45
C ARG A 74 -10.99 -8.58 7.40
N ARG A 75 -11.04 -7.78 8.47
CA ARG A 75 -11.87 -6.57 8.55
C ARG A 75 -11.10 -5.43 7.91
N THR A 76 -11.61 -4.88 6.81
CA THR A 76 -11.03 -3.71 6.15
C THR A 76 -11.89 -2.48 6.47
N SER A 77 -11.22 -1.37 6.80
CA SER A 77 -11.89 -0.07 6.97
C SER A 77 -11.98 0.61 5.60
N ARG A 78 -13.17 1.10 5.25
CA ARG A 78 -13.39 1.96 4.08
C ARG A 78 -13.95 3.30 4.54
N ALA A 79 -13.39 4.38 4.03
CA ALA A 79 -13.94 5.71 4.24
C ALA A 79 -15.36 5.75 3.67
N THR A 80 -16.28 6.36 4.43
CA THR A 80 -17.64 6.64 3.99
C THR A 80 -17.65 8.01 3.33
N ASP A 81 -18.47 8.19 2.29
CA ASP A 81 -18.60 9.48 1.63
C ASP A 81 -19.02 10.56 2.62
N ARG A 82 -18.50 11.78 2.44
CA ARG A 82 -18.76 12.91 3.34
C ARG A 82 -20.24 13.28 3.39
N ASP A 83 -20.97 13.05 2.30
CA ASP A 83 -22.40 13.33 2.20
C ASP A 83 -23.24 12.36 3.05
N GLU A 84 -22.68 11.19 3.41
CA GLU A 84 -23.31 10.23 4.32
C GLU A 84 -22.85 10.42 5.78
N TRP A 85 -22.06 11.45 6.08
CA TRP A 85 -21.65 11.75 7.45
C TRP A 85 -22.79 12.42 8.20
N GLU A 86 -23.17 11.82 9.32
CA GLU A 86 -24.13 12.42 10.23
C GLU A 86 -23.44 13.47 11.10
N PHE A 87 -24.02 14.67 11.14
CA PHE A 87 -23.50 15.82 11.86
C PHE A 87 -24.36 16.13 13.08
N MET A 88 -23.71 16.35 14.22
CA MET A 88 -24.35 16.83 15.44
C MET A 88 -23.53 17.96 16.06
N ASP A 89 -24.18 19.10 16.28
CA ASP A 89 -23.64 20.18 17.08
C ASP A 89 -23.77 19.88 18.57
N LYS A 90 -22.65 20.01 19.28
CA LYS A 90 -22.47 19.83 20.72
C LYS A 90 -21.56 20.93 21.27
N PRO A 91 -22.01 22.19 21.33
CA PRO A 91 -21.19 23.32 21.75
C PRO A 91 -20.58 23.14 23.15
N GLU A 92 -21.20 22.34 24.02
CA GLU A 92 -20.69 21.99 25.36
C GLU A 92 -19.34 21.25 25.34
N LEU A 93 -18.98 20.62 24.21
CA LEU A 93 -17.67 19.97 24.03
C LEU A 93 -16.61 20.95 23.46
N GLY A 94 -17.03 22.14 23.05
CA GLY A 94 -16.18 23.17 22.44
C GLY A 94 -15.16 23.72 23.44
N ILE A 95 -13.89 23.45 23.19
CA ILE A 95 -12.76 23.99 23.96
C ILE A 95 -11.88 24.95 23.14
N VAL A 96 -12.12 25.08 21.84
CA VAL A 96 -11.43 26.00 20.90
C VAL A 96 -12.51 26.84 20.22
N SER A 97 -12.28 28.15 20.05
CA SER A 97 -13.21 29.01 19.33
C SER A 97 -13.23 28.68 17.85
N ASP A 98 -14.39 28.86 17.20
CA ASP A 98 -14.51 28.68 15.74
C ASP A 98 -13.49 29.54 14.98
N GLU A 99 -13.26 30.79 15.43
CA GLU A 99 -12.26 31.68 14.82
C GLU A 99 -10.84 31.07 14.84
N LEU A 100 -10.41 30.53 15.99
CA LEU A 100 -9.07 29.95 16.11
C LEU A 100 -8.94 28.66 15.30
N TRP A 101 -10.03 27.90 15.20
CA TRP A 101 -10.10 26.71 14.38
C TRP A 101 -10.00 27.02 12.88
N GLU A 102 -10.79 27.97 12.38
CA GLU A 102 -10.76 28.37 10.97
C GLU A 102 -9.39 28.91 10.56
N ARG A 103 -8.75 29.73 11.41
CA ARG A 103 -7.36 30.18 11.17
C ARG A 103 -6.37 29.01 11.09
N ALA A 104 -6.52 27.99 11.93
CA ALA A 104 -5.68 26.80 11.85
C ALA A 104 -5.94 26.00 10.56
N LYS A 105 -7.20 25.90 10.11
CA LYS A 105 -7.57 25.22 8.86
C LYS A 105 -7.06 25.96 7.63
N GLN A 106 -7.15 27.27 7.62
CA GLN A 106 -6.58 28.11 6.58
C GLN A 106 -5.07 27.88 6.46
N ARG A 107 -4.33 27.91 7.57
CA ARG A 107 -2.89 27.62 7.56
C ARG A 107 -2.56 26.22 7.03
N GLN A 108 -3.37 25.21 7.37
CA GLN A 108 -3.21 23.86 6.82
C GLN A 108 -3.40 23.81 5.31
N ALA A 109 -4.39 24.55 4.78
CA ALA A 109 -4.65 24.67 3.35
C ALA A 109 -3.48 25.35 2.63
N GLU A 110 -3.02 26.50 3.14
CA GLU A 110 -1.88 27.25 2.60
C GLU A 110 -0.60 26.39 2.57
N SER A 111 -0.30 25.70 3.68
CA SER A 111 0.86 24.79 3.76
C SER A 111 0.78 23.65 2.75
N ARG A 112 -0.44 23.17 2.44
CA ARG A 112 -0.66 22.10 1.47
C ARG A 112 -0.51 22.61 0.04
N GLU A 113 -1.02 23.81 -0.25
CA GLU A 113 -0.82 24.44 -1.55
C GLU A 113 0.65 24.71 -1.84
N GLU A 114 1.39 25.23 -0.86
CA GLU A 114 2.83 25.46 -0.99
C GLU A 114 3.57 24.14 -1.27
N PHE A 115 3.23 23.07 -0.56
CA PHE A 115 3.78 21.74 -0.82
C PHE A 115 3.42 21.22 -2.23
N ASP A 116 2.17 21.38 -2.65
CA ASP A 116 1.70 20.96 -3.97
C ASP A 116 2.39 21.74 -5.10
N ARG A 117 2.68 23.03 -4.92
CA ARG A 117 3.43 23.88 -5.88
C ARG A 117 4.88 23.43 -6.06
N HIS A 118 5.51 22.93 -5.00
CA HIS A 118 6.91 22.51 -5.03
C HIS A 118 7.11 21.00 -5.30
N SER A 119 6.02 20.23 -5.37
CA SER A 119 6.10 18.80 -5.66
C SER A 119 6.24 18.55 -7.16
N THR A 120 7.44 18.14 -7.59
CA THR A 120 7.78 17.94 -9.01
C THR A 120 7.14 16.70 -9.65
N ASN A 121 6.45 15.84 -8.90
CA ASN A 121 5.73 14.70 -9.49
C ASN A 121 4.60 14.15 -8.61
N ARG A 122 3.34 14.44 -8.95
CA ARG A 122 2.14 13.97 -8.23
C ARG A 122 1.97 12.45 -8.28
N LEU A 123 2.49 11.78 -9.32
CA LEU A 123 2.41 10.32 -9.47
C LEU A 123 3.40 9.59 -8.55
N ASN A 124 4.56 10.19 -8.27
CA ASN A 124 5.54 9.64 -7.32
C ASN A 124 5.11 9.81 -5.85
N ALA A 125 4.10 10.65 -5.56
CA ALA A 125 3.58 10.81 -4.21
C ALA A 125 2.94 9.51 -3.66
N THR A 126 2.49 8.61 -4.55
CA THR A 126 1.89 7.33 -4.18
C THR A 126 2.91 6.20 -4.06
N HIS A 127 4.04 6.30 -4.77
CA HIS A 127 5.12 5.32 -4.74
C HIS A 127 6.30 5.87 -3.94
N ARG A 128 6.22 5.74 -2.61
CA ARG A 128 7.42 5.93 -1.78
C ARG A 128 8.44 4.85 -2.19
N PRO A 129 9.64 5.22 -2.67
CA PRO A 129 10.64 4.23 -3.03
C PRO A 129 10.88 3.31 -1.83
N GLU A 130 10.69 2.01 -2.03
CA GLU A 130 11.10 1.00 -1.06
C GLU A 130 12.54 0.60 -1.37
N TYR A 131 13.38 0.79 -0.38
CA TYR A 131 14.81 0.56 -0.41
C TYR A 131 15.12 -0.76 0.30
N LEU A 132 16.19 -1.50 -0.05
CA LEU A 132 16.41 -2.90 0.39
C LEU A 132 16.36 -3.04 1.91
N LEU A 133 16.96 -2.08 2.62
CA LEU A 133 17.11 -2.10 4.08
C LEU A 133 16.02 -1.30 4.81
N SER A 134 14.94 -0.94 4.10
CA SER A 134 13.80 -0.25 4.71
C SER A 134 13.24 -1.07 5.86
N ARG A 135 13.05 -0.42 7.02
CA ARG A 135 12.49 -1.02 8.26
C ARG A 135 13.35 -2.11 8.92
N MET A 136 14.56 -2.40 8.40
CA MET A 136 15.46 -3.40 8.99
C MET A 136 16.52 -2.79 9.92
N LEU A 137 16.80 -1.50 9.76
CA LEU A 137 17.91 -0.83 10.43
C LEU A 137 17.49 -0.21 11.77
N GLN A 138 18.32 -0.40 12.79
CA GLN A 138 18.12 0.13 14.14
C GLN A 138 19.36 0.90 14.62
N CYS A 139 19.12 1.92 15.44
CA CYS A 139 20.16 2.73 16.07
C CYS A 139 20.78 1.98 17.24
N ALA A 140 22.09 1.80 17.24
CA ALA A 140 22.78 1.15 18.36
C ALA A 140 22.64 1.91 19.69
N GLU A 141 22.60 3.25 19.66
CA GLU A 141 22.49 4.05 20.89
C GLU A 141 21.10 4.03 21.54
N CYS A 142 20.02 4.02 20.73
CA CYS A 142 18.68 4.24 21.27
C CYS A 142 17.65 3.18 20.87
N GLY A 143 18.06 2.14 20.14
CA GLY A 143 17.16 1.12 19.58
C GLY A 143 16.17 1.63 18.53
N GLY A 144 16.11 2.94 18.29
CA GLY A 144 15.17 3.56 17.37
C GLY A 144 15.42 3.22 15.90
N PRO A 145 14.40 3.29 15.03
CA PRO A 145 14.56 2.90 13.64
C PRO A 145 15.37 3.93 12.85
N TYR A 146 16.15 3.43 11.91
CA TYR A 146 16.78 4.23 10.86
C TYR A 146 15.83 4.37 9.68
N ALA A 147 15.74 5.58 9.12
CA ALA A 147 14.97 5.83 7.90
C ALA A 147 15.71 6.81 6.99
N ILE A 148 15.37 6.77 5.71
CA ILE A 148 15.94 7.69 4.74
C ILE A 148 15.47 9.12 5.02
N SER A 149 16.45 10.01 4.99
CA SER A 149 16.33 11.42 5.33
C SER A 149 17.25 12.23 4.42
N GLY A 150 16.74 13.35 3.91
CA GLY A 150 17.51 14.19 2.97
C GLY A 150 17.77 13.46 1.66
N LYS A 151 18.96 13.66 1.09
CA LYS A 151 19.41 13.12 -0.20
C LYS A 151 19.91 11.67 -0.05
N ASP A 152 18.99 10.72 0.11
CA ASP A 152 19.23 9.26 0.14
C ASP A 152 20.16 8.77 1.27
N ARG A 153 20.07 9.37 2.45
CA ARG A 153 20.87 8.95 3.63
C ARG A 153 19.99 8.35 4.72
N TYR A 154 20.39 7.21 5.24
CA TYR A 154 19.81 6.66 6.45
C TYR A 154 20.29 7.46 7.67
N SER A 155 19.35 7.81 8.54
CA SER A 155 19.62 8.45 9.83
C SER A 155 18.67 7.96 10.92
N CYS A 156 19.10 8.08 12.18
CA CYS A 156 18.26 7.81 13.33
C CYS A 156 17.03 8.76 13.33
N THR A 157 15.85 8.18 13.20
CA THR A 157 14.59 8.95 13.15
C THR A 157 14.28 9.63 14.48
N ASN A 158 14.57 8.97 15.60
CA ASN A 158 14.33 9.52 16.93
C ASN A 158 15.20 10.76 17.18
N ARG A 159 16.49 10.71 16.82
CA ARG A 159 17.36 11.89 16.87
C ARG A 159 16.84 13.01 15.97
N LYS A 160 16.52 12.70 14.70
CA LYS A 160 16.02 13.70 13.75
C LYS A 160 14.79 14.42 14.28
N LYS A 161 13.90 13.69 14.96
CA LYS A 161 12.68 14.24 15.56
C LYS A 161 12.86 14.76 16.98
N ARG A 162 14.07 14.71 17.55
CA ARG A 162 14.37 15.05 18.95
C ARG A 162 13.36 14.44 19.91
N LEU A 163 13.13 13.14 19.74
CA LEU A 163 12.23 12.39 20.62
C LEU A 163 12.97 11.99 21.89
N PRO A 164 12.42 12.30 23.09
CA PRO A 164 12.87 11.72 24.34
C PRO A 164 12.70 10.19 24.35
N ILE A 165 13.65 9.49 24.98
CA ILE A 165 13.73 8.02 25.00
C ILE A 165 13.96 7.53 26.43
N ASP A 166 13.13 6.61 26.90
CA ASP A 166 13.16 6.15 28.30
C ASP A 166 14.44 5.36 28.62
N GLU A 167 14.92 4.55 27.67
CA GLU A 167 16.19 3.83 27.78
C GLU A 167 17.41 4.77 27.88
N LEU A 168 17.26 6.03 27.48
CA LEU A 168 18.25 7.10 27.63
C LEU A 168 17.88 8.08 28.76
N GLY A 169 17.08 7.66 29.75
CA GLY A 169 16.72 8.50 30.89
C GLY A 169 15.82 9.69 30.54
N GLY A 170 15.11 9.64 29.41
CA GLY A 170 14.32 10.76 28.89
C GLY A 170 15.11 11.72 28.02
N GLU A 171 16.38 11.45 27.73
CA GLU A 171 17.18 12.25 26.81
C GLU A 171 16.88 11.94 25.33
N CYS A 172 17.29 12.87 24.46
CA CYS A 172 17.24 12.66 23.02
C CYS A 172 18.48 11.90 22.54
N CYS A 173 18.31 10.97 21.60
CA CYS A 173 19.43 10.26 20.98
C CYS A 173 20.45 11.22 20.35
N SER A 174 21.74 11.04 20.68
CA SER A 174 22.83 11.91 20.20
C SER A 174 23.41 11.45 18.86
N ASN A 175 23.20 10.18 18.47
CA ASN A 175 23.72 9.53 17.25
C ASN A 175 23.54 10.33 15.96
N SER A 176 24.53 11.14 15.61
CA SER A 176 24.54 11.96 14.40
C SER A 176 25.03 11.22 13.16
N LYS A 177 25.39 9.93 13.28
CA LYS A 177 25.95 9.16 12.17
C LYS A 177 24.87 8.89 11.12
N THR A 178 25.19 9.29 9.90
CA THR A 178 24.36 9.02 8.72
C THR A 178 25.22 8.31 7.68
N ILE A 179 24.60 7.43 6.90
CA ILE A 179 25.26 6.69 5.82
C ILE A 179 24.38 6.78 4.56
N THR A 180 25.00 6.83 3.37
CA THR A 180 24.20 6.77 2.14
C THR A 180 23.54 5.41 2.03
N HIS A 181 22.39 5.39 1.38
CA HIS A 181 21.69 4.17 1.05
C HIS A 181 22.59 3.17 0.29
N GLN A 182 23.23 3.63 -0.78
CA GLN A 182 24.10 2.82 -1.65
C GLN A 182 25.25 2.18 -0.88
N GLU A 183 25.97 2.98 -0.07
CA GLU A 183 27.13 2.50 0.68
C GLU A 183 26.73 1.44 1.72
N LEU A 184 25.60 1.64 2.40
CA LEU A 184 25.14 0.69 3.40
C LEU A 184 24.67 -0.62 2.75
N GLU A 185 23.91 -0.53 1.65
CA GLU A 185 23.48 -1.71 0.91
C GLU A 185 24.66 -2.49 0.36
N GLU A 186 25.64 -1.84 -0.25
CA GLU A 186 26.84 -2.48 -0.78
C GLU A 186 27.60 -3.24 0.33
N ARG A 187 27.77 -2.62 1.51
CA ARG A 187 28.39 -3.29 2.66
C ARG A 187 27.62 -4.54 3.08
N VAL A 188 26.29 -4.44 3.18
CA VAL A 188 25.44 -5.59 3.57
C VAL A 188 25.51 -6.69 2.50
N LEU A 189 25.36 -6.34 1.23
CA LEU A 189 25.40 -7.27 0.10
C LEU A 189 26.78 -7.94 -0.04
N ASN A 190 27.88 -7.26 0.28
CA ASN A 190 29.21 -7.86 0.28
C ASN A 190 29.43 -8.83 1.45
N CYS A 191 28.75 -8.63 2.58
CA CYS A 191 28.80 -9.56 3.71
C CYS A 191 27.93 -10.80 3.51
N ILE A 192 26.90 -10.74 2.65
CA ILE A 192 25.99 -11.84 2.36
C ILE A 192 26.77 -13.07 1.87
N PRO A 193 27.54 -13.05 0.76
CA PRO A 193 28.27 -14.23 0.29
C PRO A 193 29.13 -14.86 1.37
N VAL A 194 29.86 -14.06 2.15
CA VAL A 194 30.72 -14.51 3.26
C VAL A 194 29.92 -15.24 4.34
N ALA A 195 28.71 -14.77 4.67
CA ALA A 195 27.80 -15.44 5.60
C ALA A 195 27.10 -16.67 5.00
N PHE A 196 26.98 -16.75 3.67
CA PHE A 196 26.34 -17.86 2.95
C PHE A 196 27.29 -18.98 2.52
N TYR A 197 28.61 -18.83 2.71
CA TYR A 197 29.60 -19.87 2.41
C TYR A 197 29.58 -21.09 3.36
N SER A 198 28.67 -21.14 4.34
CA SER A 198 28.25 -22.44 4.87
C SER A 198 27.40 -23.14 3.79
N ILE A 199 28.02 -24.10 3.09
CA ILE A 199 27.49 -24.85 1.94
C ILE A 199 25.98 -25.21 2.03
N ASP A 200 25.46 -25.47 3.23
CA ASP A 200 24.06 -25.85 3.44
C ASP A 200 23.00 -24.75 3.22
N ILE A 201 23.37 -23.47 3.28
CA ILE A 201 22.38 -22.37 3.22
C ILE A 201 22.14 -21.92 1.78
N PHE A 202 23.18 -21.97 0.93
CA PHE A 202 23.05 -21.65 -0.48
C PHE A 202 22.02 -22.56 -1.15
N ASP A 203 22.08 -23.87 -0.90
CA ASP A 203 21.12 -24.84 -1.45
C ASP A 203 19.68 -24.54 -0.99
N ARG A 204 19.47 -24.21 0.29
CA ARG A 204 18.13 -23.86 0.80
C ARG A 204 17.59 -22.59 0.17
N ILE A 205 18.42 -21.58 -0.04
CA ILE A 205 18.01 -20.32 -0.68
C ILE A 205 17.75 -20.54 -2.15
N ALA A 206 18.64 -21.23 -2.86
CA ALA A 206 18.46 -21.59 -4.26
C ALA A 206 17.15 -22.36 -4.44
N HIS A 207 16.88 -23.38 -3.62
CA HIS A 207 15.61 -24.11 -3.63
C HIS A 207 14.40 -23.19 -3.37
N LYS A 208 14.48 -22.25 -2.43
CA LYS A 208 13.37 -21.33 -2.15
C LYS A 208 13.14 -20.32 -3.28
N ILE A 209 14.21 -19.76 -3.86
CA ILE A 209 14.13 -18.83 -4.98
C ILE A 209 13.58 -19.55 -6.21
N ILE A 210 14.11 -20.73 -6.53
CA ILE A 210 13.61 -21.57 -7.63
C ILE A 210 12.14 -21.93 -7.38
N ALA A 211 11.76 -22.36 -6.18
CA ALA A 211 10.37 -22.67 -5.88
C ALA A 211 9.46 -21.44 -6.00
N HIS A 212 9.92 -20.25 -5.60
CA HIS A 212 9.18 -19.01 -5.73
C HIS A 212 9.01 -18.59 -7.21
N GLU A 213 10.09 -18.62 -7.99
CA GLU A 213 10.06 -18.33 -9.42
C GLU A 213 9.22 -19.35 -10.19
N VAL A 214 9.33 -20.65 -9.88
CA VAL A 214 8.44 -21.68 -10.44
C VAL A 214 6.98 -21.42 -10.07
N THR A 215 6.70 -20.96 -8.85
CA THR A 215 5.33 -20.61 -8.44
C THR A 215 4.82 -19.38 -9.19
N LYS A 216 5.68 -18.39 -9.42
CA LYS A 216 5.37 -17.17 -10.17
C LYS A 216 5.20 -17.42 -11.67
N LEU A 217 5.98 -18.35 -12.23
CA LEU A 217 5.83 -18.83 -13.61
C LEU A 217 4.57 -19.70 -13.76
N LYS A 218 4.24 -20.53 -12.76
CA LYS A 218 2.98 -21.29 -12.72
C LYS A 218 1.74 -20.41 -12.52
N SER A 219 1.88 -19.23 -11.90
CA SER A 219 0.74 -18.32 -11.68
C SER A 219 0.42 -17.44 -12.88
N VAL A 220 1.35 -17.29 -13.83
CA VAL A 220 1.03 -16.79 -15.18
C VAL A 220 0.42 -17.98 -15.94
N PRO A 221 -0.85 -17.91 -16.38
CA PRO A 221 -1.46 -19.01 -17.13
C PRO A 221 -0.59 -19.29 -18.35
N SER A 222 -0.07 -20.52 -18.45
CA SER A 222 0.71 -20.94 -19.61
C SER A 222 -0.12 -20.69 -20.88
N ARG A 223 0.53 -20.43 -22.01
CA ARG A 223 -0.17 -20.34 -23.31
C ARG A 223 -1.07 -21.57 -23.54
N LYS A 224 -0.64 -22.73 -23.04
CA LYS A 224 -1.42 -23.98 -23.02
C LYS A 224 -2.74 -23.85 -22.23
N ASP A 225 -2.69 -23.28 -21.03
CA ASP A 225 -3.86 -23.11 -20.15
C ASP A 225 -4.82 -22.07 -20.72
N GLN A 226 -4.30 -21.03 -21.38
CA GLN A 226 -5.09 -20.02 -22.08
C GLN A 226 -5.86 -20.64 -23.24
N ILE A 227 -5.17 -21.40 -24.11
CA ILE A 227 -5.80 -22.12 -25.22
C ILE A 227 -6.84 -23.12 -24.72
N ALA A 228 -6.55 -23.86 -23.63
CA ALA A 228 -7.51 -24.79 -23.03
C ALA A 228 -8.78 -24.08 -22.51
N THR A 229 -8.62 -22.89 -21.91
CA THR A 229 -9.74 -22.07 -21.42
C THR A 229 -10.57 -21.50 -22.58
N GLU A 230 -9.92 -21.03 -23.65
CA GLU A 230 -10.58 -20.57 -24.87
C GLU A 230 -11.38 -21.70 -25.55
N LEU A 231 -10.79 -22.89 -25.66
CA LEU A 231 -11.47 -24.08 -26.19
C LEU A 231 -12.69 -24.48 -25.32
N ALA A 232 -12.58 -24.39 -23.99
CA ALA A 232 -13.70 -24.65 -23.10
C ALA A 232 -14.83 -23.62 -23.28
N LYS A 233 -14.49 -22.34 -23.47
CA LYS A 233 -15.45 -21.27 -23.75
C LYS A 233 -16.15 -21.46 -25.10
N ILE A 234 -15.41 -21.81 -26.15
CA ILE A 234 -15.95 -22.13 -27.48
C ILE A 234 -16.93 -23.31 -27.36
N LYS A 235 -16.54 -24.41 -26.69
CA LYS A 235 -17.43 -25.56 -26.47
C LYS A 235 -18.73 -25.19 -25.74
N SER A 236 -18.64 -24.37 -24.69
CA SER A 236 -19.82 -23.88 -23.96
C SER A 236 -20.73 -23.04 -24.86
N THR A 237 -20.14 -22.18 -25.69
CA THR A 237 -20.87 -21.33 -26.64
C THR A 237 -21.55 -22.17 -27.72
N GLN A 238 -20.86 -23.17 -28.28
CA GLN A 238 -21.43 -24.13 -29.25
C GLN A 238 -22.62 -24.89 -28.64
N ALA A 239 -22.48 -25.39 -27.41
CA ALA A 239 -23.58 -26.07 -26.71
C ALA A 239 -24.79 -25.15 -26.50
N GLY A 240 -24.56 -23.88 -26.13
CA GLY A 240 -25.62 -22.88 -26.00
C GLY A 240 -26.33 -22.56 -27.32
N LEU A 241 -25.58 -22.42 -28.43
CA LEU A 241 -26.14 -22.21 -29.77
C LEU A 241 -26.94 -23.43 -30.24
N MET A 242 -26.44 -24.64 -30.02
CA MET A 242 -27.16 -25.88 -30.33
C MET A 242 -28.47 -25.98 -29.54
N GLN A 243 -28.46 -25.63 -28.25
CA GLN A 243 -29.66 -25.58 -27.42
C GLN A 243 -30.66 -24.55 -27.97
N GLN A 244 -30.19 -23.35 -28.33
CA GLN A 244 -31.05 -22.32 -28.91
C GLN A 244 -31.69 -22.75 -30.23
N ILE A 245 -30.96 -23.51 -31.06
CA ILE A 245 -31.51 -24.10 -32.29
C ILE A 245 -32.58 -25.13 -31.97
N GLN A 246 -32.36 -26.01 -30.99
CA GLN A 246 -33.33 -27.02 -30.55
C GLN A 246 -34.59 -26.38 -29.97
N ASP A 247 -34.45 -25.36 -29.12
CA ASP A 247 -35.57 -24.65 -28.49
C ASP A 247 -36.45 -23.97 -29.56
N ARG A 248 -35.83 -23.29 -30.54
CA ARG A 248 -36.56 -22.67 -31.65
C ARG A 248 -37.32 -23.69 -32.49
N HIS A 249 -36.71 -24.86 -32.73
CA HIS A 249 -37.36 -25.95 -33.45
C HIS A 249 -38.56 -26.50 -32.67
N ALA A 250 -38.43 -26.68 -31.35
CA ALA A 250 -39.54 -27.11 -30.48
C ALA A 250 -40.69 -26.08 -30.45
N GLU A 251 -40.36 -24.79 -30.50
CA GLU A 251 -41.33 -23.69 -30.58
C GLU A 251 -41.92 -23.48 -32.00
N SER A 252 -41.61 -24.34 -32.98
CA SER A 252 -42.02 -24.21 -34.39
C SER A 252 -41.60 -22.89 -35.05
N ARG A 253 -40.54 -22.25 -34.54
CA ARG A 253 -39.98 -21.01 -35.11
C ARG A 253 -38.96 -21.36 -36.21
N PRO A 254 -38.89 -20.57 -37.30
CA PRO A 254 -37.93 -20.81 -38.36
C PRO A 254 -36.49 -20.72 -37.86
N ARG A 255 -35.65 -21.61 -38.37
CA ARG A 255 -34.19 -21.65 -38.13
C ARG A 255 -33.55 -20.38 -38.68
N LEU A 256 -32.62 -19.81 -37.93
CA LEU A 256 -31.88 -18.61 -38.34
C LEU A 256 -30.53 -19.04 -38.93
N ALA A 257 -30.26 -18.67 -40.17
CA ALA A 257 -28.99 -18.97 -40.84
C ALA A 257 -27.76 -18.43 -40.08
N ILE A 258 -27.92 -17.28 -39.41
CA ILE A 258 -26.88 -16.66 -38.60
C ILE A 258 -26.36 -17.58 -37.48
N LEU A 259 -27.19 -18.49 -36.94
CA LEU A 259 -26.76 -19.43 -35.90
C LEU A 259 -25.84 -20.53 -36.48
N ASP A 260 -26.07 -20.93 -37.73
CA ASP A 260 -25.24 -21.90 -38.44
C ASP A 260 -23.91 -21.26 -38.84
N ASP A 261 -23.94 -20.03 -39.37
CA ASP A 261 -22.73 -19.26 -39.70
C ASP A 261 -21.83 -19.06 -38.45
N GLN A 262 -22.45 -18.83 -37.28
CA GLN A 262 -21.74 -18.72 -36.01
C GLN A 262 -21.14 -20.05 -35.52
N LEU A 263 -21.84 -21.17 -35.74
CA LEU A 263 -21.31 -22.50 -35.41
C LEU A 263 -20.09 -22.83 -36.29
N ASP A 264 -20.18 -22.60 -37.60
CA ASP A 264 -19.10 -22.84 -38.55
C ASP A 264 -17.86 -21.98 -38.23
N GLY A 265 -18.06 -20.69 -37.91
CA GLY A 265 -16.97 -19.81 -37.48
C GLY A 265 -16.31 -20.27 -36.16
N LEU A 266 -17.10 -20.79 -35.22
CA LEU A 266 -16.59 -21.35 -33.97
C LEU A 266 -15.84 -22.67 -34.17
N GLU A 267 -16.22 -23.49 -35.16
CA GLU A 267 -15.50 -24.72 -35.50
C GLU A 267 -14.12 -24.43 -36.09
N VAL A 268 -14.03 -23.49 -37.04
CA VAL A 268 -12.74 -23.09 -37.64
C VAL A 268 -11.77 -22.57 -36.57
N THR A 269 -12.26 -21.72 -35.67
CA THR A 269 -11.45 -21.21 -34.56
C THR A 269 -11.05 -22.30 -33.56
N ARG A 270 -11.93 -23.28 -33.29
CA ARG A 270 -11.59 -24.45 -32.46
C ARG A 270 -10.46 -25.27 -33.08
N GLU A 271 -10.51 -25.52 -34.38
CA GLU A 271 -9.49 -26.30 -35.09
C GLU A 271 -8.14 -25.59 -35.10
N GLN A 272 -8.12 -24.28 -35.34
CA GLN A 272 -6.89 -23.48 -35.26
C GLN A 272 -6.25 -23.54 -33.87
N LEU A 273 -7.04 -23.36 -32.82
CA LEU A 273 -6.57 -23.43 -31.44
C LEU A 273 -6.09 -24.85 -31.06
N ALA A 274 -6.74 -25.90 -31.57
CA ALA A 274 -6.31 -27.29 -31.36
C ALA A 274 -4.96 -27.59 -32.04
N LEU A 275 -4.73 -27.05 -33.24
CA LEU A 275 -3.44 -27.16 -33.93
C LEU A 275 -2.34 -26.39 -33.20
N GLU A 276 -2.64 -25.19 -32.71
CA GLU A 276 -1.69 -24.40 -31.91
C GLU A 276 -1.29 -25.14 -30.63
N LEU A 277 -2.27 -25.77 -29.95
CA LEU A 277 -2.04 -26.58 -28.76
C LEU A 277 -1.08 -27.76 -29.05
N ALA A 278 -1.34 -28.51 -30.12
CA ALA A 278 -0.48 -29.62 -30.53
C ALA A 278 0.95 -29.16 -30.91
N ALA A 279 1.09 -27.98 -31.51
CA ALA A 279 2.38 -27.39 -31.84
C ALA A 279 3.16 -26.89 -30.60
N THR A 280 2.46 -26.43 -29.56
CA THR A 280 3.09 -26.11 -28.26
C THR A 280 3.53 -27.36 -27.50
N GLU A 281 2.79 -28.46 -27.60
CA GLU A 281 3.17 -29.72 -26.93
C GLU A 281 4.43 -30.34 -27.53
N ARG A 282 4.58 -30.33 -28.85
CA ARG A 282 5.80 -30.82 -29.53
C ARG A 282 7.06 -30.04 -29.14
N ARG A 283 6.97 -28.70 -29.07
CA ARG A 283 8.10 -27.83 -28.69
C ARG A 283 8.61 -28.08 -27.27
N ASN A 284 7.73 -28.47 -26.34
CA ASN A 284 8.16 -28.79 -24.97
C ASN A 284 8.88 -30.15 -24.89
N CYS A 285 8.47 -31.16 -25.69
CA CYS A 285 9.15 -32.45 -25.74
C CYS A 285 10.56 -32.36 -26.35
N ASP A 286 10.76 -31.52 -27.37
CA ASP A 286 12.07 -31.34 -28.01
C ASP A 286 13.06 -30.59 -27.08
N GLY A 287 12.56 -29.67 -26.25
CA GLY A 287 13.37 -28.94 -25.26
C GLY A 287 13.88 -29.81 -24.10
N GLU A 288 13.08 -30.78 -23.64
CA GLU A 288 13.48 -31.70 -22.55
C GLU A 288 14.56 -32.71 -23.01
N ALA A 289 14.57 -33.11 -24.28
CA ALA A 289 15.58 -34.02 -24.83
C ALA A 289 16.98 -33.36 -24.95
N SER A 290 17.05 -32.05 -25.16
CA SER A 290 18.31 -31.31 -25.32
C SER A 290 19.05 -30.97 -24.02
N VAL A 291 18.44 -31.19 -22.85
CA VAL A 291 19.05 -30.90 -21.53
C VAL A 291 19.72 -32.15 -20.90
N GLN A 292 19.57 -33.32 -21.52
CA GLN A 292 20.16 -34.60 -21.06
C GLN A 292 21.34 -35.09 -21.92
N SER A 293 21.90 -34.25 -22.80
CA SER A 293 23.11 -34.55 -23.60
C SER A 293 24.30 -33.71 -23.18
#